data_AF-A0A821T2X5-F1
#
_entry.id   AF-A0A821T2X5-F1
#
_cell.length_a   1.000
_cell.length_b   1.000
_cell.length_c   1.000
_cell.angle_alpha   90.00
_cell.angle_beta   90.00
_cell.angle_gamma   90.00
#
_symmetry.space_group_name_H-M   'P 1'
#
loop_
_entity.id
_entity.type
_entity.pdbx_description
1 polymer ?
#
loop_
_entity_poly.entity_id
_entity_poly.type
_entity_poly.pdbx_seq_one_letter_code
_entity_poly.pdbx_strand_id
1 'polypeptide(L)'
;NGRTFLAKLDDEEKIIKSKADAYNKLLQTDDNRLNEDVRTDINAVIGEVNLLLKGKLKQFRGLCERNVAKSNTGGPIPLDSDLEGFWDITYPLIDKVKEKFAKLDVRKAKQWAPIEEYDPNDVNNRPRVIDDRLKQLQPQQNKSSKIPTTKAGNDDLKKLIQERRKAAANATNQNHDIEIFVAHK
;
A
#
# COMPACT_ATOMS: atom_id res chain seq x y z
N ASN A 1 -21.25 14.00 -4.23
CA ASN A 1 -21.40 14.27 -5.68
C ASN A 1 -20.09 14.71 -6.32
N GLY A 2 -19.98 14.64 -7.65
CA GLY A 2 -18.73 14.88 -8.37
C GLY A 2 -18.12 16.26 -8.17
N ARG A 3 -18.92 17.30 -7.91
CA ARG A 3 -18.40 18.66 -7.68
C ARG A 3 -17.59 18.74 -6.38
N THR A 4 -18.02 18.06 -5.32
CA THR A 4 -17.27 18.04 -4.05
C THR A 4 -15.95 17.29 -4.19
N PHE A 5 -15.94 16.21 -4.96
CA PHE A 5 -14.72 15.44 -5.21
C PHE A 5 -13.73 16.16 -6.13
N LEU A 6 -14.21 16.92 -7.11
CA LEU A 6 -13.33 17.77 -7.93
C LEU A 6 -12.59 18.80 -7.08
N ALA A 7 -13.29 19.49 -6.18
CA ALA A 7 -12.65 20.46 -5.29
C ALA A 7 -11.58 19.81 -4.41
N LYS A 8 -11.90 18.67 -3.77
CA LYS A 8 -10.92 17.89 -2.98
C LYS A 8 -9.72 17.45 -3.83
N LEU A 9 -9.97 16.97 -5.05
CA LEU A 9 -8.94 16.52 -5.97
C LEU A 9 -8.02 17.68 -6.40
N ASP A 10 -8.58 18.86 -6.68
CA ASP A 10 -7.81 20.06 -7.04
C ASP A 10 -6.87 20.48 -5.91
N ASP A 11 -7.35 20.49 -4.66
CA ASP A 11 -6.55 20.80 -3.48
C ASP A 11 -5.40 19.81 -3.31
N GLU A 12 -5.69 18.51 -3.43
CA GLU A 12 -4.71 17.45 -3.29
C GLU A 12 -3.65 17.46 -4.41
N GLU A 13 -4.09 17.61 -5.67
CA GLU A 13 -3.19 17.75 -6.81
C GLU A 13 -2.27 18.96 -6.65
N LYS A 14 -2.79 20.09 -6.18
CA LYS A 14 -2.02 21.30 -5.95
C LYS A 14 -0.93 21.08 -4.91
N ILE A 15 -1.26 20.43 -3.79
CA ILE A 15 -0.30 20.13 -2.72
C ILE A 15 0.85 19.27 -3.25
N ILE A 16 0.55 18.13 -3.88
CA ILE A 16 1.59 17.20 -4.33
C ILE A 16 2.41 17.75 -5.51
N LYS A 17 1.79 18.51 -6.44
CA LYS A 17 2.49 19.19 -7.54
C LYS A 17 3.45 20.23 -7.00
N SER A 18 2.96 21.12 -6.13
CA SER A 18 3.79 22.19 -5.56
C SER A 18 4.99 21.63 -4.79
N LYS A 19 4.80 20.52 -4.06
CA LYS A 19 5.89 19.85 -3.35
C LYS A 19 6.89 19.22 -4.32
N ALA A 20 6.42 18.53 -5.36
CA ALA A 20 7.27 17.96 -6.40
C ALA A 20 8.10 19.04 -7.12
N ASP A 21 7.49 20.17 -7.47
CA ASP A 21 8.16 21.29 -8.13
C ASP A 21 9.24 21.91 -7.23
N ALA A 22 8.97 22.04 -5.93
CA ALA A 22 9.96 22.54 -4.96
C ALA A 22 11.19 21.62 -4.88
N TYR A 23 10.98 20.30 -4.88
CA TYR A 23 12.07 19.32 -4.91
C TYR A 23 12.78 19.28 -6.26
N ASN A 24 12.06 19.43 -7.37
CA ASN A 24 12.66 19.52 -8.69
C ASN A 24 13.59 20.74 -8.80
N LYS A 25 13.16 21.90 -8.27
CA LYS A 25 13.98 23.11 -8.20
C LYS A 25 15.23 22.89 -7.34
N LEU A 26 15.11 22.15 -6.24
CA LEU A 26 16.25 21.79 -5.40
C LEU A 26 17.27 20.93 -6.16
N LEU A 27 16.84 19.97 -6.99
CA LEU A 27 17.74 19.17 -7.82
C LEU A 27 18.54 19.99 -8.85
N GLN A 28 17.98 21.12 -9.30
CA GLN A 28 18.63 22.06 -10.21
C GLN A 28 19.67 22.96 -9.52
N THR A 29 19.77 22.91 -8.19
CA THR A 29 20.81 23.64 -7.47
C THR A 29 22.10 22.83 -7.40
N ASP A 30 23.23 23.51 -7.50
CA ASP A 30 24.57 22.93 -7.27
C ASP A 30 24.87 22.78 -5.77
N ASP A 31 23.90 22.26 -5.00
CA ASP A 31 24.10 21.98 -3.59
C ASP A 31 24.93 20.70 -3.43
N ASN A 32 26.21 20.87 -3.10
CA ASN A 32 27.16 19.77 -2.85
C ASN A 32 26.72 18.80 -1.73
N ARG A 33 25.68 19.14 -0.95
CA ARG A 33 25.11 18.28 0.09
C ARG A 33 24.10 17.25 -0.46
N LEU A 34 23.64 17.41 -1.71
CA LEU A 34 22.79 16.44 -2.41
C LEU A 34 23.66 15.39 -3.09
N ASN A 35 23.95 14.30 -2.41
CA ASN A 35 24.61 13.16 -3.02
C ASN A 35 23.69 12.44 -4.05
N GLU A 36 24.28 11.57 -4.86
CA GLU A 36 23.57 10.85 -5.93
C GLU A 36 22.40 9.99 -5.41
N ASP A 37 22.55 9.37 -4.23
CA ASP A 37 21.48 8.57 -3.62
C ASP A 37 20.26 9.44 -3.30
N VAL A 38 20.46 10.60 -2.69
CA VAL A 38 19.38 11.54 -2.37
C VAL A 38 18.74 12.11 -3.63
N ARG A 39 19.54 12.42 -4.67
CA ARG A 39 19.01 12.84 -5.97
C ARG A 39 18.14 11.75 -6.59
N THR A 40 18.59 10.50 -6.51
CA THR A 40 17.84 9.32 -6.98
C THR A 40 16.53 9.16 -6.23
N ASP A 41 16.54 9.25 -4.90
CA ASP A 41 15.34 9.18 -4.07
C ASP A 41 14.33 10.28 -4.43
N ILE A 42 14.80 11.53 -4.54
CA ILE A 42 13.94 12.66 -4.91
C ILE A 42 13.32 12.45 -6.29
N ASN A 43 14.12 12.04 -7.28
CA ASN A 43 13.65 11.76 -8.64
C ASN A 43 12.61 10.63 -8.65
N ALA A 44 12.80 9.58 -7.84
CA ALA A 44 11.84 8.49 -7.71
C ALA A 44 10.49 8.99 -7.18
N VAL A 45 10.49 9.80 -6.10
CA VAL A 45 9.25 10.37 -5.54
C VAL A 45 8.55 11.30 -6.53
N ILE A 46 9.29 12.16 -7.25
CA ILE A 46 8.74 13.02 -8.30
C ILE A 46 8.13 12.17 -9.44
N GLY A 47 8.80 11.08 -9.83
CA GLY A 47 8.29 10.12 -10.81
C GLY A 47 6.96 9.52 -10.39
N GLU A 48 6.85 9.08 -9.14
CA GLU A 48 5.60 8.53 -8.59
C GLU A 48 4.45 9.56 -8.57
N VAL A 49 4.73 10.81 -8.20
CA VAL A 49 3.75 11.91 -8.26
C VAL A 49 3.24 12.06 -9.70
N ASN A 50 4.15 12.10 -10.67
CA ASN A 50 3.80 12.27 -12.08
C ASN A 50 2.96 11.11 -12.61
N LEU A 51 3.27 9.88 -12.22
CA LEU A 51 2.48 8.70 -12.57
C LEU A 51 1.09 8.76 -11.92
N LEU A 52 1.01 9.17 -10.66
CA LEU A 52 -0.26 9.30 -9.95
C LEU A 52 -1.17 10.37 -10.60
N LEU A 53 -0.60 11.52 -10.95
CA LEU A 53 -1.28 12.63 -11.64
C LEU A 53 -1.78 12.23 -13.02
N LYS A 54 -0.92 11.64 -13.86
CA LYS A 54 -1.26 11.26 -15.25
C LYS A 54 -2.10 9.99 -15.33
N GLY A 55 -2.10 9.18 -14.27
CA GLY A 55 -2.84 7.92 -14.17
C GLY A 55 -4.11 8.07 -13.34
N LYS A 56 -4.07 7.61 -12.09
CA LYS A 56 -5.27 7.42 -11.24
C LYS A 56 -6.04 8.72 -11.00
N LEU A 57 -5.36 9.84 -10.79
CA LEU A 57 -6.03 11.14 -10.52
C LEU A 57 -6.73 11.67 -11.78
N LYS A 58 -6.10 11.56 -12.95
CA LYS A 58 -6.74 11.89 -14.23
C LYS A 58 -7.99 11.03 -14.48
N GLN A 59 -7.93 9.73 -14.19
CA GLN A 59 -9.09 8.85 -14.30
C GLN A 59 -10.22 9.27 -13.35
N PHE A 60 -9.88 9.59 -12.09
CA PHE A 60 -10.87 10.03 -11.11
C PHE A 60 -11.55 11.34 -11.51
N ARG A 61 -10.76 12.31 -12.01
CA ARG A 61 -11.29 13.57 -12.52
C ARG A 61 -12.35 13.35 -13.61
N GLY A 62 -12.04 12.50 -14.59
CA GLY A 62 -13.00 12.18 -15.66
C GLY A 62 -14.28 11.51 -15.15
N LEU A 63 -14.20 10.69 -14.10
CA LEU A 63 -15.38 10.14 -13.45
C LEU A 63 -16.24 11.23 -12.80
N CYS A 64 -15.60 12.15 -12.07
CA CYS A 64 -16.30 13.25 -11.42
C CYS A 64 -16.95 14.19 -12.45
N GLU A 65 -16.24 14.53 -13.53
CA GLU A 65 -16.75 15.38 -14.62
C GLU A 65 -17.98 14.75 -15.29
N ARG A 66 -17.96 13.43 -15.58
CA ARG A 66 -19.14 12.73 -16.13
C ARG A 66 -20.31 12.72 -15.16
N ASN A 67 -20.07 12.49 -13.87
CA ASN A 67 -21.12 12.55 -12.83
C ASN A 67 -21.76 13.94 -12.74
N VAL A 68 -20.98 15.02 -12.88
CA VAL A 68 -21.47 16.41 -12.87
C VAL A 68 -22.23 16.75 -14.15
N ALA A 69 -21.66 16.40 -15.30
CA ALA A 69 -22.27 16.69 -16.61
C ALA A 69 -23.51 15.84 -16.90
N LYS A 70 -23.76 14.77 -16.12
CA LYS A 70 -24.79 13.74 -16.40
C LYS A 70 -24.66 13.18 -17.83
N SER A 71 -23.43 13.10 -18.32
CA SER A 71 -23.13 12.65 -19.67
C SER A 71 -23.10 11.13 -19.75
N ASN A 72 -23.83 10.58 -20.72
CA ASN A 72 -23.86 9.15 -21.04
C ASN A 72 -22.90 8.75 -22.18
N THR A 73 -22.08 9.70 -22.67
CA THR A 73 -21.13 9.45 -23.76
C THR A 73 -20.00 8.56 -23.23
N GLY A 74 -19.96 7.30 -23.67
CA GLY A 74 -18.93 6.34 -23.27
C GLY A 74 -19.30 5.43 -22.09
N GLY A 75 -20.57 5.32 -21.73
CA GLY A 75 -21.07 4.30 -20.80
C GLY A 75 -22.02 4.84 -19.72
N PRO A 76 -22.32 4.03 -18.68
CA PRO A 76 -23.17 4.43 -17.58
C PRO A 76 -22.69 5.70 -16.87
N ILE A 77 -23.64 6.53 -16.44
CA ILE A 77 -23.36 7.74 -15.66
C ILE A 77 -22.88 7.30 -14.27
N PRO A 78 -21.70 7.74 -13.81
CA PRO A 78 -21.20 7.36 -12.49
C PRO A 78 -22.12 7.88 -11.39
N LEU A 79 -22.42 7.04 -10.42
CA LEU A 79 -23.16 7.37 -9.21
C LEU A 79 -22.24 8.00 -8.17
N ASP A 80 -22.82 8.69 -7.20
CA ASP A 80 -22.06 9.29 -6.10
C ASP A 80 -21.31 8.22 -5.28
N SER A 81 -21.91 7.05 -5.09
CA SER A 81 -21.29 5.88 -4.46
C SER A 81 -20.08 5.35 -5.23
N ASP A 82 -20.12 5.41 -6.57
CA ASP A 82 -18.99 4.99 -7.41
C ASP A 82 -17.80 5.93 -7.21
N LEU A 83 -18.07 7.24 -7.05
CA LEU A 83 -17.04 8.23 -6.78
C LEU A 83 -16.44 8.05 -5.38
N GLU A 84 -17.27 7.76 -4.38
CA GLU A 84 -16.82 7.43 -3.02
C GLU A 84 -15.88 6.21 -3.04
N GLY A 85 -16.30 5.10 -3.65
CA GLY A 85 -15.47 3.91 -3.73
C GLY A 85 -14.16 4.13 -4.51
N PHE A 86 -14.19 4.94 -5.58
CA PHE A 86 -12.95 5.28 -6.30
C PHE A 86 -12.04 6.18 -5.44
N TRP A 87 -12.62 7.10 -4.67
CA TRP A 87 -11.88 7.97 -3.77
C TRP A 87 -11.18 7.19 -2.66
N ASP A 88 -11.87 6.23 -2.04
CA ASP A 88 -11.31 5.39 -0.98
C ASP A 88 -10.09 4.59 -1.43
N ILE A 89 -9.98 4.30 -2.73
CA ILE A 89 -8.80 3.66 -3.32
C ILE A 89 -7.74 4.69 -3.74
N THR A 90 -8.17 5.89 -4.16
CA THR A 90 -7.27 6.92 -4.72
C THR A 90 -6.57 7.73 -3.64
N TYR A 91 -7.28 8.12 -2.58
CA TYR A 91 -6.74 8.93 -1.51
C TYR A 91 -5.55 8.27 -0.81
N PRO A 92 -5.56 6.95 -0.49
CA PRO A 92 -4.38 6.29 0.06
C PRO A 92 -3.13 6.37 -0.84
N LEU A 93 -3.28 6.49 -2.15
CA LEU A 93 -2.13 6.68 -3.05
C LEU A 93 -1.56 8.09 -2.94
N ILE A 94 -2.42 9.10 -2.77
CA ILE A 94 -2.01 10.49 -2.51
C ILE A 94 -1.29 10.56 -1.17
N ASP A 95 -1.85 9.92 -0.15
CA ASP A 95 -1.29 9.91 1.21
C ASP A 95 0.10 9.26 1.26
N LYS A 96 0.29 8.14 0.56
CA LYS A 96 1.61 7.49 0.41
C LYS A 96 2.67 8.42 -0.18
N VAL A 97 2.31 9.20 -1.21
CA VAL A 97 3.24 10.15 -1.83
C VAL A 97 3.55 11.31 -0.89
N LYS A 98 2.56 11.81 -0.13
CA LYS A 98 2.77 12.81 0.92
C LYS A 98 3.72 12.30 2.02
N GLU A 99 3.56 11.04 2.44
CA GLU A 99 4.45 10.40 3.41
C GLU A 99 5.90 10.34 2.89
N LYS A 100 6.08 10.00 1.61
CA LYS A 100 7.41 10.02 0.97
C LYS A 100 8.04 11.42 1.00
N PHE A 101 7.26 12.46 0.71
CA PHE A 101 7.74 13.83 0.86
C PHE A 101 8.07 14.21 2.31
N ALA A 102 7.27 13.76 3.28
CA ALA A 102 7.57 13.99 4.69
C ALA A 102 8.90 13.34 5.11
N LYS A 103 9.20 12.14 4.60
CA LYS A 103 10.52 11.49 4.80
C LYS A 103 11.65 12.30 4.19
N LEU A 104 11.47 12.82 2.97
CA LEU A 104 12.45 13.72 2.35
C LEU A 104 12.64 15.01 3.15
N ASP A 105 11.58 15.58 3.72
CA ASP A 105 11.66 16.78 4.55
C ASP A 105 12.48 16.52 5.83
N VAL A 106 12.26 15.37 6.49
CA VAL A 106 13.06 14.94 7.65
C VAL A 106 14.53 14.76 7.26
N ARG A 107 14.81 14.12 6.11
CA ARG A 107 16.17 13.96 5.61
C ARG A 107 16.84 15.30 5.33
N LYS A 108 16.11 16.23 4.71
CA LYS A 108 16.56 17.60 4.44
C LYS A 108 16.91 18.35 5.73
N ALA A 109 16.08 18.24 6.77
CA ALA A 109 16.33 18.85 8.07
C ALA A 109 17.62 18.31 8.73
N LYS A 110 17.95 17.04 8.47
CA LYS A 110 19.20 16.40 8.90
C LYS A 110 20.37 16.62 7.91
N GLN A 111 20.31 17.65 7.08
CA GLN A 111 21.34 17.96 6.07
C GLN A 111 21.66 16.78 5.14
N TRP A 112 20.63 16.04 4.73
CA TRP A 112 20.72 14.89 3.83
C TRP A 112 21.41 13.64 4.39
N ALA A 113 21.75 13.64 5.68
CA ALA A 113 22.28 12.47 6.37
C ALA A 113 21.34 11.26 6.18
N PRO A 114 21.88 10.03 6.10
CA PRO A 114 21.07 8.82 6.07
C PRO A 114 20.04 8.84 7.21
N ILE A 115 18.78 8.56 6.90
CA ILE A 115 17.80 8.32 7.95
C ILE A 115 18.15 6.93 8.49
N GLU A 116 18.62 6.86 9.74
CA GLU A 116 18.73 5.57 10.44
C GLU A 116 17.35 4.91 10.40
N GLU A 117 17.23 3.82 9.63
CA GLU A 117 16.07 2.95 9.76
C GLU A 117 16.11 2.38 11.17
N TYR A 118 15.02 2.56 11.91
CA TYR A 118 14.88 1.95 13.22
C TYR A 118 14.89 0.43 13.05
N ASP A 119 16.02 -0.21 13.38
CA ASP A 119 16.08 -1.65 13.58
C ASP A 119 15.51 -1.94 14.99
N PRO A 120 14.38 -2.65 15.11
CA PRO A 120 13.83 -3.03 16.41
C PRO A 120 14.78 -3.90 17.27
N ASN A 121 15.87 -4.42 16.68
CA ASN A 121 16.89 -5.23 17.34
C ASN A 121 18.13 -4.44 17.79
N ASP A 122 18.27 -3.16 17.41
CA ASP A 122 19.38 -2.34 17.90
C ASP A 122 19.09 -1.80 19.31
N VAL A 123 19.66 -2.49 20.29
CA VAL A 123 19.52 -2.22 21.72
C VAL A 123 20.11 -0.87 22.13
N ASN A 124 20.97 -0.25 21.31
CA ASN A 124 21.66 1.00 21.64
C ASN A 124 20.85 2.26 21.35
N ASN A 125 19.78 2.19 20.55
CA ASN A 125 19.02 3.36 20.11
C ASN A 125 17.57 3.40 20.61
N ARG A 126 17.26 2.71 21.73
CA ARG A 126 15.92 2.80 22.35
C ARG A 126 15.72 4.21 22.95
N PRO A 127 14.72 4.98 22.50
CA PRO A 127 14.29 6.15 23.24
C PRO A 127 13.78 5.69 24.61
N ARG A 128 14.28 6.31 25.69
CA ARG A 128 13.72 6.09 27.03
C ARG A 128 12.30 6.63 27.05
N VAL A 129 11.32 5.75 26.89
CA VAL A 129 9.92 6.07 27.15
C VAL A 129 9.79 6.26 28.66
N ILE A 130 9.58 7.51 29.07
CA ILE A 130 9.17 7.84 30.43
C ILE A 130 7.70 7.43 30.50
N ASP A 131 7.45 6.23 31.02
CA ASP A 131 6.12 5.72 31.30
C ASP A 131 5.60 6.43 32.55
N ASP A 132 4.65 7.33 32.37
CA ASP A 132 3.69 7.62 33.43
C ASP A 132 2.31 7.90 32.83
N ARG A 133 1.41 6.98 33.17
CA ARG A 133 -0.05 6.99 33.00
C ARG A 133 -0.59 6.38 31.72
N LEU A 134 -0.87 5.08 31.80
CA LEU A 134 -2.24 4.59 31.61
C LEU A 134 -2.42 3.24 32.34
N LYS A 135 -2.77 3.30 33.63
CA LYS A 135 -3.36 2.16 34.34
C LYS A 135 -4.87 2.15 34.10
N GLN A 136 -5.39 0.95 33.86
CA GLN A 136 -6.81 0.56 33.78
C GLN A 136 -7.43 0.91 32.42
N LEU A 137 -7.86 -0.05 31.59
CA LEU A 137 -8.77 -1.16 31.88
C LEU A 137 -8.50 -2.34 30.92
N GLN A 138 -8.28 -3.54 31.45
CA GLN A 138 -8.36 -4.80 30.70
C GLN A 138 -9.63 -5.56 31.11
N PRO A 139 -10.38 -6.16 30.16
CA PRO A 139 -11.26 -7.28 30.47
C PRO A 139 -10.49 -8.61 30.51
N GLN A 140 -10.72 -9.31 31.62
CA GLN A 140 -10.25 -10.63 32.05
C GLN A 140 -10.05 -11.69 30.96
N GLN A 141 -8.84 -12.27 30.92
CA GLN A 141 -8.54 -13.57 30.30
C GLN A 141 -8.89 -14.70 31.26
N ASN A 142 -9.75 -15.63 30.84
CA ASN A 142 -9.89 -16.93 31.47
C ASN A 142 -8.72 -17.85 31.08
N LYS A 143 -8.20 -18.55 32.08
CA LYS A 143 -7.01 -19.41 32.05
C LYS A 143 -7.27 -20.79 31.45
N SER A 144 -6.14 -21.38 31.02
CA SER A 144 -5.81 -22.81 30.86
C SER A 144 -5.62 -23.19 29.39
N SER A 145 -4.47 -23.68 28.92
CA SER A 145 -3.63 -24.73 29.53
C SER A 145 -2.18 -24.66 29.02
N LYS A 146 -1.22 -24.92 29.92
CA LYS A 146 0.20 -25.13 29.63
C LYS A 146 0.42 -26.44 28.88
N ILE A 147 1.28 -26.47 27.85
CA ILE A 147 2.06 -27.68 27.47
C ILE A 147 3.49 -27.25 27.06
N PRO A 148 4.55 -28.02 27.46
CA PRO A 148 5.95 -27.58 27.46
C PRO A 148 6.71 -27.86 26.15
N THR A 149 7.81 -27.12 25.96
CA THR A 149 8.86 -27.37 24.97
C THR A 149 9.66 -28.65 25.27
N THR A 150 9.69 -29.61 24.34
CA THR A 150 10.79 -30.60 24.22
C THR A 150 11.17 -30.83 22.76
N LYS A 151 12.47 -30.78 22.49
CA LYS A 151 13.11 -31.06 21.19
C LYS A 151 13.23 -32.58 20.98
N ALA A 152 12.17 -33.27 20.55
CA ALA A 152 12.24 -34.70 20.21
C ALA A 152 11.05 -35.21 19.36
N GLY A 153 10.68 -34.52 18.26
CA GLY A 153 9.50 -34.94 17.48
C GLY A 153 9.44 -34.48 16.02
N ASN A 154 10.58 -34.15 15.41
CA ASN A 154 10.59 -33.59 14.04
C ASN A 154 10.48 -34.66 12.93
N ASP A 155 10.74 -35.93 13.23
CA ASP A 155 10.81 -36.97 12.19
C ASP A 155 9.42 -37.56 11.88
N ASP A 156 8.56 -37.72 12.88
CA ASP A 156 7.21 -38.25 12.69
C ASP A 156 6.27 -37.23 12.03
N LEU A 157 6.44 -35.93 12.32
CA LEU A 157 5.69 -34.87 11.64
C LEU A 157 6.11 -34.72 10.17
N LYS A 158 7.41 -34.90 9.86
CA LYS A 158 7.90 -34.92 8.48
C LYS A 158 7.38 -36.14 7.72
N LYS A 159 7.34 -37.33 8.34
CA LYS A 159 6.73 -38.53 7.74
C LYS A 159 5.26 -38.32 7.42
N LEU A 160 4.48 -37.75 8.34
CA LEU A 160 3.04 -37.52 8.13
C LEU A 160 2.77 -36.56 6.95
N ILE A 161 3.57 -35.50 6.81
CA ILE A 161 3.45 -34.55 5.70
C ILE A 161 3.81 -35.21 4.36
N GLN A 162 4.84 -36.06 4.33
CA GLN A 162 5.28 -36.72 3.11
C GLN A 162 4.31 -37.83 2.66
N GLU A 163 3.70 -38.54 3.61
CA GLU A 163 2.69 -39.57 3.34
C GLU A 163 1.41 -38.95 2.77
N ARG A 164 0.97 -37.79 3.29
CA ARG A 164 -0.16 -37.04 2.74
C ARG A 164 0.08 -36.54 1.32
N ARG A 165 1.30 -36.12 0.99
CA ARG A 165 1.67 -35.71 -0.38
C ARG A 165 1.66 -36.88 -1.36
N LYS A 166 2.10 -38.08 -0.95
CA LYS A 166 2.05 -39.27 -1.81
C LYS A 166 0.63 -39.77 -2.05
N ALA A 167 -0.25 -39.70 -1.05
CA ALA A 167 -1.66 -40.06 -1.23
C ALA A 167 -2.41 -39.14 -2.20
N ALA A 168 -2.09 -37.84 -2.22
CA ALA A 168 -2.68 -36.88 -3.15
C ALA A 168 -2.21 -37.07 -4.61
N ALA A 169 -0.99 -37.56 -4.83
CA ALA A 169 -0.47 -37.83 -6.18
C ALA A 169 -1.07 -39.09 -6.83
N ASN A 170 -1.64 -40.01 -6.04
CA ASN A 170 -2.27 -41.24 -6.55
C ASN A 170 -3.77 -41.08 -6.87
N ALA A 171 -4.36 -39.90 -6.61
CA ALA A 171 -5.77 -39.62 -6.86
C ALA A 171 -6.04 -39.03 -8.27
N THR A 172 -5.00 -38.85 -9.10
CA THR A 172 -5.13 -38.22 -10.44
C THR A 172 -5.05 -39.22 -11.59
N ASN A 173 -5.56 -40.45 -11.42
CA ASN A 173 -5.65 -41.37 -12.56
C ASN A 173 -6.77 -42.43 -12.38
N GLN A 174 -8.02 -42.03 -12.61
CA GLN A 174 -9.06 -42.90 -13.18
C GLN A 174 -10.09 -42.04 -13.93
N ASN A 175 -10.26 -42.34 -15.22
CA ASN A 175 -11.17 -41.76 -16.21
C ASN A 175 -12.64 -41.77 -15.77
N HIS A 176 -13.47 -40.94 -16.42
CA HIS A 176 -14.57 -41.47 -17.23
C HIS A 176 -14.97 -40.49 -18.35
N ASP A 177 -15.09 -41.07 -19.55
CA ASP A 177 -15.54 -40.51 -20.82
C ASP A 177 -16.88 -39.77 -20.74
N ILE A 178 -17.00 -38.68 -21.50
CA ILE A 178 -18.29 -38.09 -21.87
C ILE A 178 -18.47 -38.32 -23.37
N GLU A 179 -19.24 -39.35 -23.72
CA GLU A 179 -19.79 -39.53 -25.07
C GLU A 179 -20.79 -38.40 -25.38
N ILE A 180 -20.52 -37.63 -26.43
CA ILE A 180 -21.43 -36.60 -26.94
C ILE A 180 -22.36 -37.25 -27.97
N PHE A 181 -23.58 -37.59 -27.55
CA PHE A 181 -24.66 -37.92 -28.46
C PHE A 181 -25.31 -36.63 -29.00
N VAL A 182 -25.08 -36.31 -30.27
CA VAL A 182 -25.83 -35.28 -31.01
C VAL A 182 -27.09 -35.92 -31.58
N ALA A 183 -28.24 -35.65 -30.99
CA ALA A 183 -29.54 -36.02 -31.56
C ALA A 183 -29.95 -35.02 -32.64
N HIS A 184 -30.04 -35.49 -33.88
CA HIS A 184 -30.78 -34.82 -34.95
C HIS A 184 -32.28 -34.99 -34.73
N LYS A 185 -33.03 -33.89 -34.82
CA LYS A 185 -34.31 -33.81 -35.54
C LYS A 185 -34.70 -32.36 -35.77
#